data_AF-A0A7D4BC09-F1
#
_entry.id   AF-A0A7D4BC09-F1
#
_cell.length_a   1.000
_cell.length_b   1.000
_cell.length_c   1.000
_cell.angle_alpha   90.00
_cell.angle_beta   90.00
_cell.angle_gamma   90.00
#
_symmetry.space_group_name_H-M   'P 1'
#
loop_
_entity.id
_entity.type
_entity.pdbx_description
1 polymer ?
#
loop_
_entity_poly.entity_id
_entity_poly.type
_entity_poly.pdbx_seq_one_letter_code
_entity_poly.pdbx_strand_id
1 'polypeptide(L)'
;MAGRPADLRNADLYLAYRRHGQWQPAHRLPMPFSSSSIEFSPKITRDGKAFFFASARSLPFAPPAQPETAVQLHHRLTSPGNGLGDIYWVDVKALGLELAPAD
;
A
#
# COMPACT_ATOMS: atom_id res chain seq x y z
N MET A 1 0.44 -5.08 20.20
CA MET A 1 -0.15 -5.63 18.96
C MET A 1 -0.72 -7.00 19.28
N ALA A 2 -2.00 -7.24 19.02
CA ALA A 2 -2.67 -8.51 19.31
C ALA A 2 -2.13 -9.64 18.41
N GLY A 3 -2.15 -10.88 18.92
CA GLY A 3 -1.57 -12.07 18.31
C GLY A 3 -1.92 -12.24 16.84
N ARG A 4 -0.92 -12.07 15.98
CA ARG A 4 -1.01 -12.29 14.54
C ARG A 4 -0.58 -13.73 14.24
N PRO A 5 -1.36 -14.51 13.48
CA PRO A 5 -0.88 -15.72 12.81
C PRO A 5 0.51 -15.51 12.17
N ALA A 6 1.39 -16.51 12.27
CA ALA A 6 2.82 -16.40 11.93
C ALA A 6 3.09 -16.10 10.44
N ASP A 7 2.10 -16.33 9.57
CA ASP A 7 2.10 -16.03 8.15
C ASP A 7 1.80 -14.55 7.84
N LEU A 8 1.22 -13.81 8.78
CA LEU A 8 0.99 -12.37 8.66
C LEU A 8 2.24 -11.60 9.11
N ARG A 9 3.23 -11.54 8.23
CA ARG A 9 4.54 -10.94 8.53
C ARG A 9 4.49 -9.41 8.60
N ASN A 10 3.63 -8.78 7.80
CA ASN A 10 3.50 -7.33 7.67
C ASN A 10 2.04 -6.85 7.81
N ALA A 11 1.83 -5.54 7.87
CA ALA A 11 0.51 -4.97 7.63
C ALA A 11 0.20 -4.97 6.13
N ASP A 12 -0.38 -6.06 5.63
CA ASP A 12 -0.85 -6.16 4.26
C ASP A 12 -2.25 -5.52 4.11
N LEU A 13 -2.61 -5.18 2.87
CA LEU A 13 -3.93 -4.68 2.52
C LEU A 13 -4.85 -5.83 2.08
N TYR A 14 -6.08 -5.82 2.58
CA TYR A 14 -7.11 -6.82 2.29
C TYR A 14 -8.39 -6.15 1.78
N LEU A 15 -9.13 -6.88 0.95
CA LEU A 15 -10.43 -6.46 0.42
C LEU A 15 -11.48 -7.52 0.74
N ALA A 16 -12.64 -7.09 1.22
CA ALA A 16 -13.82 -7.92 1.40
C ALA A 16 -15.04 -7.21 0.80
N TYR A 17 -15.99 -7.99 0.32
CA TYR A 17 -17.28 -7.48 -0.17
C TYR A 17 -18.36 -7.69 0.87
N ARG A 18 -19.32 -6.77 0.93
CA ARG A 18 -20.56 -6.99 1.68
C ARG A 18 -21.68 -7.28 0.68
N ARG A 19 -22.24 -8.49 0.72
CA ARG A 19 -23.32 -8.95 -0.16
C ARG A 19 -24.50 -9.39 0.69
N HIS A 20 -25.71 -8.94 0.36
CA HIS A 20 -26.93 -9.24 1.11
C HIS A 20 -26.79 -9.03 2.63
N GLY A 21 -26.16 -7.91 3.02
CA GLY A 21 -25.94 -7.55 4.42
C GLY A 21 -24.79 -8.30 5.13
N GLN A 22 -24.19 -9.31 4.51
CA GLN A 22 -23.13 -10.15 5.09
C GLN A 22 -21.76 -9.88 4.47
N TRP A 23 -20.72 -9.79 5.32
CA TRP A 23 -19.34 -9.70 4.86
C TRP A 23 -18.87 -11.06 4.33
N GLN A 24 -18.32 -11.03 3.12
CA GLN A 24 -17.63 -12.16 2.52
C GLN A 24 -16.20 -12.26 3.08
N PRO A 25 -15.53 -13.42 2.95
CA PRO A 25 -14.13 -13.56 3.33
C PRO A 25 -13.24 -12.49 2.70
N ALA A 26 -12.26 -11.99 3.46
CA ALA A 26 -11.32 -11.01 2.97
C ALA A 26 -10.20 -11.68 2.16
N HIS A 27 -9.82 -11.07 1.05
CA HIS A 27 -8.71 -11.51 0.21
C HIS A 27 -7.55 -10.52 0.30
N ARG A 28 -6.33 -11.02 0.44
CA ARG A 28 -5.12 -10.20 0.43
C ARG A 28 -4.96 -9.57 -0.96
N LEU A 29 -4.78 -8.26 -1.03
CA LEU A 29 -4.43 -7.59 -2.28
C LEU A 29 -3.00 -8.00 -2.67
N PRO A 30 -2.75 -8.42 -3.92
CA PRO A 30 -1.42 -8.82 -4.37
C PRO A 30 -0.50 -7.60 -4.56
N MET A 31 0.72 -7.84 -5.02
CA MET A 31 1.54 -6.77 -5.61
C MET A 31 0.76 -6.07 -6.75
N PRO A 32 0.84 -4.73 -6.89
CA PRO A 32 1.74 -3.80 -6.18
C PRO A 32 1.18 -3.22 -4.86
N PHE A 33 0.03 -3.70 -4.38
CA PHE A 33 -0.63 -3.15 -3.20
C PHE A 33 0.05 -3.62 -1.92
N SER A 34 0.12 -4.92 -1.67
CA SER A 34 0.76 -5.48 -0.47
C SER A 34 2.16 -5.99 -0.78
N SER A 35 3.18 -5.28 -0.29
CA SER A 35 4.59 -5.53 -0.58
C SER A 35 5.27 -6.38 0.50
N SER A 36 6.60 -6.50 0.45
CA SER A 36 7.39 -7.05 1.56
C SER A 36 7.59 -6.06 2.71
N SER A 37 7.04 -4.84 2.61
CA SER A 37 7.07 -3.81 3.64
C SER A 37 5.72 -3.69 4.36
N ILE A 38 5.54 -2.66 5.18
CA ILE A 38 4.29 -2.37 5.88
C ILE A 38 3.44 -1.43 5.03
N GLU A 39 2.18 -1.81 4.78
CA GLU A 39 1.15 -0.96 4.20
C GLU A 39 0.09 -0.56 5.22
N PHE A 40 -0.46 0.65 5.08
CA PHE A 40 -1.38 1.19 6.07
C PHE A 40 -2.31 2.27 5.50
N SER A 41 -3.33 2.61 6.29
CA SER A 41 -4.28 3.69 6.02
C SER A 41 -5.02 3.62 4.67
N PRO A 42 -5.55 2.47 4.23
CA PRO A 42 -6.34 2.40 2.99
C PRO A 42 -7.58 3.31 3.07
N LYS A 43 -7.88 4.00 1.97
CA LYS A 43 -9.05 4.87 1.79
C LYS A 43 -9.52 4.86 0.34
N ILE A 44 -10.83 4.88 0.13
CA ILE A 44 -11.44 5.11 -1.19
C ILE A 44 -12.12 6.49 -1.14
N THR A 45 -12.02 7.27 -2.21
CA THR A 45 -12.71 8.56 -2.32
C THR A 45 -14.23 8.38 -2.32
N ARG A 46 -14.96 9.44 -1.93
CA ARG A 46 -16.43 9.40 -1.85
C ARG A 46 -17.10 9.03 -3.18
N ASP A 47 -16.51 9.43 -4.30
CA ASP A 47 -17.01 9.12 -5.64
C ASP A 47 -16.59 7.72 -6.14
N GLY A 48 -15.85 6.96 -5.32
CA GLY A 48 -15.43 5.59 -5.63
C GLY A 48 -14.36 5.48 -6.71
N LYS A 49 -13.70 6.58 -7.10
CA LYS A 49 -12.76 6.58 -8.23
C LYS A 49 -11.30 6.36 -7.84
N ALA A 50 -10.87 6.86 -6.68
CA ALA A 50 -9.47 6.78 -6.28
C ALA A 50 -9.29 5.98 -4.98
N PHE A 51 -8.30 5.09 -4.99
CA PHE A 51 -7.86 4.33 -3.84
C PHE A 51 -6.51 4.88 -3.38
N PHE A 52 -6.44 5.29 -2.12
CA PHE A 52 -5.24 5.78 -1.45
C PHE A 52 -4.77 4.78 -0.42
N PHE A 53 -3.46 4.61 -0.30
CA PHE A 53 -2.83 3.85 0.77
C PHE A 53 -1.42 4.39 1.02
N ALA A 54 -0.88 4.12 2.20
CA ALA A 54 0.52 4.42 2.51
C ALA A 54 1.35 3.13 2.55
N SER A 55 2.62 3.22 2.18
CA SER A 55 3.56 2.10 2.25
C SER A 55 4.94 2.58 2.67
N ALA A 56 5.55 1.84 3.60
CA ALA A 56 6.95 2.00 4.00
C ALA A 56 7.94 1.29 3.04
N ARG A 57 7.50 0.95 1.81
CA ARG A 57 8.39 0.40 0.80
C ARG A 57 9.52 1.38 0.50
N SER A 58 10.73 0.84 0.44
CA SER A 58 11.91 1.60 0.03
C SER A 58 12.18 1.35 -1.45
N LEU A 59 12.59 2.39 -2.16
CA LEU A 59 13.19 2.20 -3.47
C LEU A 59 14.53 1.48 -3.31
N PRO A 60 14.94 0.65 -4.28
CA PRO A 60 16.24 -0.02 -4.22
C PRO A 60 17.36 1.00 -4.01
N PHE A 61 18.12 0.82 -2.92
CA PHE A 61 19.32 1.60 -2.68
C PHE A 61 20.48 0.99 -3.45
N ALA A 62 21.08 1.77 -4.34
CA ALA A 62 22.40 1.50 -4.87
C ALA A 62 23.37 2.51 -4.26
N PRO A 63 24.53 2.08 -3.73
CA PRO A 63 25.57 3.01 -3.32
C PRO A 63 25.92 3.96 -4.47
N PRO A 64 26.01 5.28 -4.22
CA PRO A 64 26.32 6.23 -5.27
C PRO A 64 27.75 5.97 -5.77
N ALA A 65 27.95 6.09 -7.09
CA ALA A 65 29.26 5.85 -7.73
C ALA A 65 30.33 6.87 -7.33
N GLN A 66 29.91 8.02 -6.79
CA GLN A 66 30.75 9.09 -6.28
C GLN A 66 30.20 9.55 -4.92
N PRO A 67 31.03 10.09 -4.02
CA PRO A 67 30.55 10.65 -2.76
C PRO A 67 29.46 11.71 -2.99
N GLU A 68 28.33 11.56 -2.29
CA GLU A 68 27.28 12.58 -2.29
C GLU A 68 27.72 13.80 -1.47
N THR A 69 27.40 14.98 -1.97
CA THR A 69 27.39 16.19 -1.15
C THR A 69 26.31 16.09 -0.07
N ALA A 70 26.43 16.88 1.01
CA ALA A 70 25.42 16.93 2.06
C ALA A 70 24.00 17.26 1.52
N VAL A 71 23.92 18.11 0.49
CA VAL A 71 22.66 18.48 -0.16
C VAL A 71 22.03 17.29 -0.90
N GLN A 72 22.83 16.51 -1.62
CA GLN A 72 22.36 15.31 -2.33
C GLN A 72 21.88 14.24 -1.36
N LEU A 73 22.65 14.00 -0.28
CA LEU A 73 22.27 13.08 0.79
C LEU A 73 20.95 13.51 1.43
N HIS A 74 20.82 14.78 1.81
CA HIS A 74 19.60 15.30 2.42
C HIS A 74 18.40 15.11 1.49
N HIS A 75 18.53 15.50 0.23
CA HIS A 75 17.47 15.32 -0.77
C HIS A 75 17.02 13.86 -0.87
N ARG A 76 17.95 12.90 -0.93
CA ARG A 76 17.62 11.48 -0.98
C ARG A 76 16.90 10.99 0.27
N LEU A 77 17.33 11.44 1.45
CA LEU A 77 16.72 11.05 2.73
C LEU A 77 15.33 11.65 2.94
N THR A 78 14.98 12.74 2.25
CA THR A 78 13.67 13.41 2.35
C THR A 78 12.77 13.19 1.13
N SER A 79 13.22 12.42 0.15
CA SER A 79 12.45 12.11 -1.06
C SER A 79 11.60 10.85 -0.88
N PRO A 80 10.56 10.66 -1.71
CA PRO A 80 9.79 9.42 -1.71
C PRO A 80 10.66 8.18 -1.89
N GLY A 81 10.24 7.07 -1.28
CA GLY A 81 10.95 5.80 -1.35
C GLY A 81 12.12 5.67 -0.35
N ASN A 82 12.21 6.58 0.63
CA ASN A 82 13.20 6.55 1.70
C ASN A 82 12.88 5.55 2.83
N GLY A 83 11.75 4.83 2.73
CA GLY A 83 11.30 3.85 3.72
C GLY A 83 10.56 4.43 4.94
N LEU A 84 10.39 5.75 5.02
CA LEU A 84 9.62 6.40 6.11
C LEU A 84 8.11 6.45 5.83
N GLY A 85 7.69 6.03 4.64
CA GLY A 85 6.29 5.96 4.24
C GLY A 85 5.95 6.99 3.17
N ASP A 86 5.48 6.51 2.02
CA ASP A 86 4.91 7.35 0.96
C ASP A 86 3.40 7.13 0.87
N ILE A 87 2.68 8.14 0.38
CA ILE A 87 1.26 8.03 0.04
C ILE A 87 1.15 7.72 -1.45
N TYR A 88 0.50 6.62 -1.77
CA TYR A 88 0.19 6.16 -3.11
C TYR A 88 -1.29 6.38 -3.41
N TRP A 89 -1.60 6.57 -4.69
CA TRP A 89 -2.97 6.55 -5.19
C TRP A 89 -3.05 5.82 -6.52
N VAL A 90 -4.18 5.16 -6.77
CA VAL A 90 -4.52 4.53 -8.04
C VAL A 90 -6.00 4.74 -8.36
N ASP A 91 -6.38 4.56 -9.61
CA ASP A 91 -7.79 4.34 -9.95
C ASP A 91 -8.29 3.07 -9.25
N VAL A 92 -9.45 3.11 -8.62
CA VAL A 92 -10.07 1.97 -7.91
C VAL A 92 -10.20 0.74 -8.80
N LYS A 93 -10.34 0.90 -10.11
CA LYS A 93 -10.37 -0.22 -11.09
C LYS A 93 -9.09 -1.07 -11.04
N ALA A 94 -7.95 -0.49 -10.65
CA ALA A 94 -6.70 -1.22 -10.51
C ALA A 94 -6.74 -2.31 -9.43
N LEU A 95 -7.71 -2.26 -8.51
CA LEU A 95 -7.96 -3.32 -7.55
C LEU A 95 -8.56 -4.58 -8.19
N GLY A 96 -8.90 -4.56 -9.48
CA GLY A 96 -9.53 -5.69 -10.17
C GLY A 96 -10.88 -6.04 -9.58
N LEU A 97 -11.60 -5.03 -9.04
CA LEU A 97 -12.93 -5.25 -8.48
C LEU A 97 -13.84 -5.77 -9.60
N GLU A 98 -14.35 -7.00 -9.45
CA GLU A 98 -15.68 -7.25 -9.96
C GLU A 98 -16.59 -6.32 -9.19
N LEU A 99 -17.03 -5.25 -9.84
CA LEU A 99 -18.18 -4.49 -9.36
C LEU A 99 -19.32 -5.49 -9.36
N ALA A 100 -19.59 -6.12 -8.21
CA ALA A 100 -20.82 -6.88 -8.04
C ALA A 100 -21.96 -5.96 -8.48
N PRO A 101 -22.96 -6.49 -9.23
CA PRO A 101 -24.12 -5.69 -9.59
C PRO A 101 -24.65 -5.00 -8.33
N ALA A 102 -24.98 -3.72 -8.44
CA ALA A 102 -25.69 -3.04 -7.36
C ALA A 102 -27.01 -3.78 -7.14
N ASP A 103 -27.20 -4.35 -5.94
CA ASP A 103 -28.48 -4.87 -5.47
C ASP A 103 -29.54 -3.74 -5.47
#